data_AF-A0A7K1FTG1-F1
#
_entry.id   AF-A0A7K1FTG1-F1
#
_cell.length_a   1.000
_cell.length_b   1.000
_cell.length_c   1.000
_cell.angle_alpha   90.00
_cell.angle_beta   90.00
_cell.angle_gamma   90.00
#
_symmetry.space_group_name_H-M   'P 1'
#
loop_
_entity.id
_entity.type
_entity.pdbx_description
1 polymer ?
#
loop_
_entity_poly.entity_id
_entity_poly.type
_entity_poly.pdbx_seq_one_letter_code
_entity_poly.pdbx_strand_id
1 'polypeptide(L)' 'MTGALASPTELTAADRCDRCGAAAVVRAILPKGGELLFCGHHAREHSERLEELAAVLHDSRATN' A
#
# COMPACT_ATOMS: atom_id res chain seq x y z
N MET A 1 -0.02 -25.02 -10.46
CA MET A 1 -0.19 -24.07 -9.35
C MET A 1 -0.83 -22.81 -9.90
N THR A 2 -2.14 -22.69 -9.71
CA THR A 2 -2.95 -21.58 -10.23
C THR A 2 -2.69 -20.37 -9.35
N GLY A 3 -1.97 -19.37 -9.87
CA GLY A 3 -1.81 -18.09 -9.18
C GLY A 3 -3.12 -17.32 -9.25
N ALA A 4 -3.69 -16.98 -8.10
CA ALA A 4 -4.80 -16.04 -8.05
C ALA A 4 -4.35 -14.73 -8.69
N LEU A 5 -5.08 -14.27 -9.71
CA LEU A 5 -4.92 -12.94 -10.27
C LEU A 5 -5.50 -11.97 -9.24
N ALA A 6 -4.70 -11.61 -8.22
CA ALA A 6 -5.02 -10.48 -7.37
C ALA A 6 -5.13 -9.26 -8.30
N SER A 7 -6.20 -8.48 -8.13
CA SER A 7 -6.33 -7.23 -8.88
C SER A 7 -5.10 -6.36 -8.58
N PRO A 8 -4.58 -5.57 -9.53
CA PRO A 8 -3.36 -4.78 -9.30
C PRO A 8 -3.44 -3.81 -8.11
N THR A 9 -4.65 -3.57 -7.58
CA THR A 9 -4.93 -2.70 -6.45
C THR A 9 -5.05 -3.44 -5.11
N GLU A 10 -5.18 -4.76 -5.11
CA GLU A 10 -5.38 -5.55 -3.89
C GLU A 10 -4.06 -5.87 -3.21
N LEU A 11 -4.02 -5.73 -1.89
CA LEU A 11 -2.88 -6.16 -1.07
C LEU A 11 -3.08 -7.60 -0.63
N THR A 12 -2.02 -8.37 -0.77
CA THR A 12 -1.92 -9.77 -0.37
C THR A 12 -1.08 -9.91 0.91
N ALA A 13 -1.11 -11.10 1.52
CA ALA A 13 -0.25 -11.40 2.66
C ALA A 13 1.26 -11.38 2.35
N ALA A 14 1.63 -11.37 1.07
CA ALA A 14 3.02 -11.26 0.63
C ALA A 14 3.52 -9.81 0.63
N ASP A 15 2.63 -8.83 0.57
CA ASP A 15 2.98 -7.41 0.51
C ASP A 15 3.56 -6.94 1.85
N ARG A 16 4.76 -6.36 1.79
CA ARG A 16 5.51 -5.90 2.96
C ARG A 16 5.69 -4.40 2.91
N CYS A 17 5.67 -3.79 4.08
CA CYS A 17 5.96 -2.38 4.22
C CYS A 17 7.41 -2.10 3.81
N ASP A 18 7.60 -1.19 2.87
CA ASP A 18 8.93 -0.82 2.36
C ASP A 18 9.84 -0.23 3.44
N ARG A 19 9.26 0.25 4.55
CA ARG A 19 10.00 0.86 5.66
C ARG A 19 10.45 -0.11 6.75
N CYS A 20 9.66 -1.14 7.07
CA CYS A 20 9.94 -2.03 8.20
C CYS A 20 9.73 -3.52 7.94
N GLY A 21 9.26 -3.91 6.77
CA GLY A 21 9.01 -5.32 6.43
C GLY A 21 7.78 -5.94 7.11
N ALA A 22 7.00 -5.19 7.89
CA ALA A 22 5.71 -5.68 8.42
C ALA A 22 4.69 -5.89 7.28
N ALA A 23 3.57 -6.59 7.55
CA ALA A 23 2.51 -6.74 6.54
C ALA A 23 1.99 -5.35 6.09
N ALA A 24 1.95 -5.15 4.78
CA ALA A 24 1.38 -3.95 4.19
C ALA A 24 -0.15 -4.03 4.20
N VAL A 25 -0.79 -2.90 4.51
CA VAL A 25 -2.25 -2.74 4.47
C VAL A 25 -2.66 -1.47 3.73
N VAL A 26 -1.70 -0.63 3.35
CA VAL A 26 -1.93 0.56 2.52
C VAL A 26 -0.95 0.55 1.34
N ARG A 27 -1.48 0.71 0.13
CA ARG A 27 -0.72 0.91 -1.11
C ARG A 27 -0.85 2.37 -1.51
N ALA A 28 0.27 3.07 -1.67
CA ALA A 28 0.32 4.45 -2.09
C ALA A 28 0.81 4.55 -3.53
N ILE A 29 -0.05 4.96 -4.45
CA ILE A 29 0.29 5.14 -5.87
C ILE A 29 0.71 6.59 -6.08
N LEU A 30 1.95 6.80 -6.46
CA LEU A 30 2.51 8.11 -6.78
C LEU A 30 2.09 8.55 -8.20
N PRO A 31 1.80 9.84 -8.41
CA PRO A 31 1.36 10.35 -9.72
C PRO A 31 2.41 10.20 -10.83
N LYS A 32 3.68 10.00 -10.46
CA LYS A 32 4.79 9.79 -11.41
C LYS A 32 5.00 8.32 -11.82
N GLY A 33 4.09 7.42 -11.44
CA GLY A 33 4.10 6.03 -11.91
C GLY A 33 4.89 5.05 -11.04
N GLY A 34 4.97 5.31 -9.73
CA GLY A 34 5.53 4.37 -8.76
C GLY A 34 4.51 4.05 -7.68
N GLU A 35 4.73 2.98 -6.93
CA GLU A 35 3.93 2.63 -5.77
C GLU A 35 4.82 2.35 -4.55
N LEU A 36 4.27 2.61 -3.37
CA LEU A 36 4.89 2.32 -2.09
C LEU A 36 3.92 1.56 -1.21
N LEU A 37 4.44 0.58 -0.48
CA LEU A 37 3.69 -0.28 0.42
C LEU A 37 3.96 0.13 1.87
N PHE A 38 2.88 0.35 2.61
CA PHE A 38 2.94 0.75 4.01
C PHE A 38 2.13 -0.18 4.90
N CYS A 39 2.68 -0.48 6.08
CA CYS A 39 1.89 -1.02 7.17
C CYS A 39 1.00 0.11 7.72
N GLY A 40 -0.04 -0.26 8.47
CA GLY A 40 -0.99 0.73 9.00
C GLY A 40 -0.35 1.77 9.95
N HIS A 41 0.83 1.47 10.49
CA HIS A 41 1.61 2.42 11.28
C HIS A 41 2.28 3.46 10.38
N HIS A 42 3.14 3.03 9.45
CA HIS A 42 3.87 3.95 8.58
C HIS A 42 2.99 4.69 7.58
N ALA A 43 1.84 4.13 7.20
CA ALA A 43 0.88 4.85 6.37
C ALA A 43 0.35 6.11 7.07
N ARG A 44 0.16 6.05 8.40
CA ARG A 44 -0.25 7.19 9.23
C ARG A 44 0.91 8.12 9.54
N GLU A 45 2.09 7.56 9.82
CA GLU A 45 3.29 8.36 10.07
C GLU A 45 3.71 9.17 8.83
N HIS A 46 3.47 8.64 7.63
CA HIS A 46 3.81 9.30 6.37
C HIS A 46 2.60 9.92 5.65
N SER A 47 1.42 10.01 6.27
CA SER A 47 0.22 10.48 5.58
C SER A 47 0.37 11.89 5.03
N GLU A 48 0.93 12.81 5.80
CA GLU A 48 1.18 14.21 5.39
C GLU A 48 2.08 14.27 4.16
N ARG A 49 3.17 13.49 4.15
CA ARG A 49 4.10 13.41 3.01
C ARG A 49 3.44 12.80 1.78
N LEU A 50 2.58 11.80 1.96
CA LEU A 50 1.86 11.14 0.86
C LEU A 50 0.82 12.08 0.25
N GLU A 51 0.15 12.89 1.08
CA GLU A 51 -0.77 13.96 0.64
C GLU A 51 -0.03 15.05 -0.15
N GLU A 52 1.12 15.53 0.34
CA GLU A 52 1.97 16.49 -0.38
C GLU A 52 2.41 15.98 -1.76
N LEU A 53 2.64 14.67 -1.88
CA LEU A 53 3.02 14.01 -3.13
C LEU A 53 1.82 13.71 -4.04
N ALA A 54 0.60 14.07 -3.62
CA ALA A 54 -0.66 13.72 -4.27
C ALA A 54 -0.77 12.22 -4.56
N ALA A 55 -0.32 11.39 -3.61
CA ALA A 55 -0.38 9.95 -3.72
C ALA A 55 -1.82 9.45 -3.53
N VAL A 56 -2.24 8.50 -4.35
CA VAL A 56 -3.54 7.81 -4.19
C VAL A 56 -3.34 6.65 -3.23
N LEU A 57 -4.02 6.68 -2.08
CA LEU A 57 -3.92 5.65 -1.05
C LEU A 57 -5.05 4.63 -1.20
N HIS A 58 -4.69 3.35 -1.28
CA HIS A 58 -5.60 2.21 -1.25
C HIS A 58 -5.35 1.41 0.02
N ASP A 59 -6.31 1.44 0.96
CA ASP A 59 -6.28 0.64 2.18
C ASP A 59 -7.03 -0.69 1.94
N SER A 60 -6.36 -1.82 2.20
CA SER A 60 -6.97 -3.15 2.05
C SER A 60 -7.80 -3.57 3.27
N ARG A 61 -7.79 -2.82 4.37
CA ARG A 61 -8.69 -3.04 5.51
C ARG A 61 -10.16 -2.76 5.20
N ALA A 62 -10.46 -2.10 4.08
CA ALA A 62 -11.81 -1.64 3.77
C ALA A 62 -12.70 -2.66 3.04
N THR A 63 -12.28 -3.90 2.83
CA THR A 63 -13.14 -4.93 2.22
C THR A 63 -13.03 -6.27 2.94
N ASN A 64 -13.80 -6.41 4.03
CA ASN A 64 -14.38 -7.68 4.43
C ASN A 64 -15.81 -7.45 4.92
#